data_AF-A0AB34U8I6-F1
#
_entry.id   AF-A0AB34U8I6-F1
#
_cell.length_a   1.000
_cell.length_b   1.000
_cell.length_c   1.000
_cell.angle_alpha   90.00
_cell.angle_beta   90.00
_cell.angle_gamma   90.00
#
_symmetry.space_group_name_H-M   'P 1'
#
loop_
_entity.id
_entity.type
_entity.pdbx_description
1 polymer ?
#
loop_
_entity_poly.entity_id
_entity_poly.type
_entity_poly.pdbx_seq_one_letter_code
_entity_poly.pdbx_strand_id
1 'polypeptide(L)'
;MIMKEKFEDYTEEEFLDFLREFSPERNKLEGKEYGAYVDVLLQHFIKVTEHPAQSDVIFYPEEGQEDSPEGVLKVIKEWRAKNGKPGFKS
;
A
#
# COMPACT_ATOMS: atom_id res chain seq x y z
N MET A 1 9.89 8.86 -3.46
CA MET A 1 8.48 9.05 -3.87
C MET A 1 7.84 10.20 -3.08
N ILE A 2 6.63 10.62 -3.44
CA ILE A 2 5.82 11.58 -2.65
C ILE A 2 4.60 10.84 -2.07
N MET A 3 4.43 10.89 -0.75
CA MET A 3 3.22 10.40 -0.08
C MET A 3 2.13 11.47 -0.13
N LYS A 4 1.07 11.21 -0.89
CA LYS A 4 -0.14 12.02 -1.00
C LYS A 4 -1.15 11.65 0.08
N GLU A 5 -1.85 12.65 0.59
CA GLU A 5 -2.74 12.56 1.76
C GLU A 5 -4.02 11.76 1.51
N LYS A 6 -4.47 11.64 0.26
CA LYS A 6 -5.68 10.91 -0.13
C LYS A 6 -5.39 9.89 -1.20
N PHE A 7 -6.16 8.80 -1.21
CA PHE A 7 -6.03 7.74 -2.19
C PHE A 7 -6.33 8.22 -3.61
N GLU A 8 -7.38 9.02 -3.78
CA GLU A 8 -7.82 9.55 -5.07
C GLU A 8 -6.88 10.59 -5.69
N ASP A 9 -5.83 11.01 -4.96
CA ASP A 9 -4.78 11.87 -5.51
C ASP A 9 -3.69 11.07 -6.23
N TYR A 10 -3.58 9.76 -5.99
CA TYR A 10 -2.63 8.86 -6.66
C TYR A 10 -3.13 8.41 -8.02
N THR A 11 -2.23 8.30 -8.99
CA THR A 11 -2.40 7.36 -10.10
C THR A 11 -2.13 5.95 -9.62
N GLU A 12 -2.60 4.96 -10.36
CA GLU A 12 -2.33 3.55 -10.05
C GLU A 12 -0.83 3.23 -9.99
N GLU A 13 -0.04 3.80 -10.91
CA GLU A 13 1.41 3.61 -10.97
C GLU A 13 2.12 4.22 -9.75
N GLU A 14 1.74 5.43 -9.32
CA GLU A 14 2.34 6.06 -8.15
C GLU A 14 2.05 5.27 -6.87
N PHE A 15 0.83 4.72 -6.74
CA PHE A 15 0.48 3.91 -5.58
C PHE A 15 1.19 2.55 -5.63
N LEU A 16 1.34 1.95 -6.81
CA LEU A 16 2.14 0.74 -6.97
C LEU A 16 3.61 0.96 -6.61
N ASP A 17 4.18 2.09 -7.03
CA ASP A 17 5.54 2.48 -6.65
C ASP A 17 5.68 2.70 -5.15
N PHE A 18 4.65 3.24 -4.48
CA PHE A 18 4.59 3.28 -3.03
C PHE A 18 4.60 1.89 -2.39
N LEU A 19 3.81 0.95 -2.89
CA LEU A 19 3.77 -0.43 -2.37
C LEU A 19 5.11 -1.14 -2.52
N ARG A 20 5.89 -0.82 -3.56
CA ARG A 20 7.23 -1.37 -3.75
C ARG A 20 8.22 -0.91 -2.67
N GLU A 21 8.03 0.25 -2.04
CA GLU A 21 8.95 0.75 -1.00
C GLU A 21 9.00 -0.14 0.25
N PHE A 22 8.00 -1.03 0.45
CA PHE A 22 8.04 -2.05 1.49
C PHE A 22 9.14 -3.10 1.24
N SER A 23 9.57 -3.27 -0.01
CA SER A 23 10.70 -4.16 -0.33
C SER A 23 12.01 -3.54 0.17
N PRO A 24 12.83 -4.27 0.95
CA PRO A 24 14.15 -3.81 1.36
C PRO A 24 15.10 -3.60 0.18
N GLU A 25 14.79 -4.11 -1.03
CA GLU A 25 15.61 -3.86 -2.22
C GLU A 25 15.46 -2.42 -2.74
N ARG A 26 14.38 -1.72 -2.38
CA ARG A 26 14.08 -0.35 -2.86
C ARG A 26 14.77 0.74 -2.05
N ASN A 27 15.20 0.43 -0.83
CA ASN A 27 15.89 1.36 0.04
C ASN A 27 17.16 0.71 0.61
N LYS A 28 18.22 1.48 0.84
CA LYS A 28 19.48 0.96 1.39
C LYS A 28 19.47 0.95 2.93
N LEU A 29 18.28 0.91 3.54
CA LEU A 29 18.12 0.99 4.99
C LEU A 29 18.18 -0.41 5.58
N GLU A 30 18.71 -0.51 6.79
CA GLU A 30 18.82 -1.78 7.50
C GLU A 30 18.44 -1.61 8.98
N GLY A 31 18.13 -2.72 9.65
CA GLY A 31 17.87 -2.77 11.09
C GLY A 31 16.81 -1.76 11.55
N LYS A 32 17.17 -0.92 12.52
CA LYS A 32 16.24 0.04 13.14
C LYS A 32 15.77 1.13 12.18
N GLU A 33 16.62 1.56 11.25
CA GLU A 33 16.26 2.60 10.28
C GLU A 33 15.24 2.07 9.28
N TYR A 34 15.43 0.83 8.79
CA TYR A 34 14.44 0.16 7.96
C TYR A 34 13.11 -0.03 8.71
N GLY A 35 13.15 -0.51 9.96
CA GLY A 35 11.95 -0.67 10.77
C GLY A 35 11.15 0.64 10.92
N ALA A 36 11.83 1.73 11.30
CA ALA A 36 11.19 3.04 11.43
C ALA A 36 10.63 3.56 10.10
N TYR A 37 11.30 3.25 8.98
CA TYR A 37 10.81 3.60 7.65
C TYR A 37 9.55 2.82 7.29
N VAL A 38 9.55 1.49 7.48
CA VAL A 38 8.38 0.63 7.27
C VAL A 38 7.21 1.08 8.14
N ASP A 39 7.44 1.44 9.41
CA ASP A 39 6.38 1.96 10.29
C ASP A 39 5.69 3.19 9.70
N VAL A 40 6.45 4.13 9.13
CA VAL A 40 5.90 5.32 8.46
C VAL A 40 5.07 4.92 7.24
N LEU A 41 5.56 3.98 6.42
CA LEU A 41 4.84 3.49 5.26
C LEU A 41 3.53 2.80 5.65
N LEU A 42 3.52 1.99 6.72
CA LEU A 42 2.32 1.31 7.21
C LEU A 42 1.27 2.29 7.73
N GLN A 43 1.66 3.27 8.54
CA GLN A 43 0.73 4.29 9.02
C GLN A 43 0.10 5.04 7.85
N HIS A 44 0.89 5.34 6.83
CA HIS A 44 0.42 5.99 5.62
C HIS A 44 -0.55 5.08 4.83
N PHE A 45 -0.17 3.83 4.58
CA PHE A 45 -1.01 2.85 3.89
C PHE A 45 -2.37 2.69 4.56
N ILE A 46 -2.41 2.49 5.88
CA ILE A 46 -3.65 2.32 6.65
C ILE A 46 -4.54 3.55 6.50
N LYS A 47 -3.95 4.74 6.64
CA LYS A 47 -4.68 6.01 6.53
C LYS A 47 -5.32 6.20 5.17
N VAL A 48 -4.57 6.00 4.07
CA VAL A 48 -5.08 6.33 2.73
C VAL A 48 -5.94 5.23 2.14
N THR A 49 -5.65 3.96 2.41
CA THR A 49 -6.45 2.85 1.85
C THR A 49 -7.78 2.70 2.57
N GLU A 50 -7.81 3.00 3.87
CA GLU A 50 -8.95 2.83 4.77
C GLU A 50 -9.44 1.36 4.86
N HIS A 51 -8.61 0.41 4.41
CA HIS A 51 -8.97 -0.99 4.39
C HIS A 51 -9.07 -1.54 5.83
N PRO A 52 -10.13 -2.28 6.18
CA PRO A 52 -10.36 -2.73 7.56
C PRO A 52 -9.29 -3.70 8.07
N ALA A 53 -8.68 -4.48 7.16
CA ALA A 53 -7.56 -5.36 7.49
C ALA A 53 -6.22 -4.62 7.67
N GLN A 54 -6.18 -3.30 7.52
CA GLN A 54 -4.98 -2.49 7.80
C GLN A 54 -3.73 -3.04 7.09
N SER A 55 -2.61 -3.15 7.79
CA SER A 55 -1.35 -3.72 7.30
C SER A 55 -1.44 -5.21 6.96
N ASP A 56 -2.48 -5.93 7.41
CA ASP A 56 -2.57 -7.37 7.19
C ASP A 56 -2.75 -7.70 5.70
N VAL A 57 -3.28 -6.77 4.91
CA VAL A 57 -3.34 -6.89 3.45
C VAL A 57 -1.95 -7.11 2.84
N ILE A 58 -0.89 -6.57 3.47
CA ILE A 58 0.50 -6.67 3.01
C ILE A 58 1.17 -7.93 3.55
N PHE A 59 1.02 -8.24 4.84
CA PHE A 59 1.82 -9.28 5.51
C PHE A 59 1.13 -10.64 5.63
N TYR A 60 -0.20 -10.66 5.50
CA TYR A 60 -1.01 -11.86 5.65
C TYR A 60 -1.96 -11.99 4.44
N PRO A 61 -1.42 -12.20 3.23
CA PRO A 61 -2.24 -12.33 2.02
C PRO A 61 -3.27 -13.45 2.19
N GLU A 62 -4.52 -13.16 1.82
CA GLU A 62 -5.59 -14.16 1.83
C GLU A 62 -5.32 -15.28 0.81
N GLU A 63 -6.02 -16.41 0.95
CA GLU A 63 -5.88 -17.52 0.00
C GLU A 63 -6.22 -17.05 -1.43
N GLY A 64 -5.24 -17.15 -2.34
CA GLY A 64 -5.37 -16.72 -3.73
C GLY A 64 -5.00 -15.24 -3.98
N GLN A 65 -4.68 -14.46 -2.95
CA GLN A 65 -4.01 -13.17 -3.11
C GLN A 65 -2.55 -13.42 -3.52
N GLU A 66 -2.07 -12.68 -4.52
CA GLU A 66 -0.67 -12.70 -4.90
C GLU A 66 0.16 -11.98 -3.82
N ASP A 67 1.23 -12.62 -3.36
CA ASP A 67 2.18 -12.05 -2.38
C ASP A 67 3.16 -11.09 -3.09
N SER A 68 2.60 -10.01 -3.63
CA SER A 68 3.33 -8.99 -4.38
C SER A 68 2.67 -7.61 -4.24
N PRO A 69 3.38 -6.50 -4.52
CA PRO A 69 2.80 -5.16 -4.59
C PRO A 69 1.58 -5.09 -5.53
N GLU A 70 1.64 -5.77 -6.66
CA GLU A 70 0.55 -5.88 -7.64
C GLU A 70 -0.68 -6.62 -7.07
N GLY A 71 -0.44 -7.68 -6.28
CA GLY A 71 -1.49 -8.39 -5.54
C GLY A 71 -2.20 -7.51 -4.51
N VAL A 72 -1.42 -6.79 -3.69
CA VAL A 72 -1.95 -5.83 -2.70
C VAL A 72 -2.74 -4.72 -3.39
N LEU A 73 -2.20 -4.15 -4.46
CA LEU A 73 -2.86 -3.10 -5.25
C LEU A 73 -4.24 -3.57 -5.75
N LYS A 74 -4.32 -4.79 -6.28
CA LYS A 74 -5.57 -5.38 -6.76
C LYS A 74 -6.60 -5.50 -5.65
N VAL A 75 -6.22 -6.01 -4.47
CA VAL A 75 -7.12 -6.14 -3.32
C VAL A 75 -7.68 -4.78 -2.90
N ILE A 76 -6.83 -3.76 -2.78
CA ILE A 76 -7.27 -2.41 -2.41
C ILE A 76 -8.23 -1.82 -3.44
N LYS A 77 -7.93 -1.95 -4.74
CA LYS A 77 -8.82 -1.48 -5.82
C LYS A 77 -10.19 -2.15 -5.75
N GLU A 78 -10.22 -3.47 -5.64
CA GLU A 78 -11.47 -4.23 -5.59
C GLU A 78 -12.30 -3.90 -4.35
N TRP A 79 -11.65 -3.80 -3.18
CA TRP A 79 -12.34 -3.45 -1.95
C TRP A 79 -12.92 -2.03 -2.01
N ARG A 80 -12.13 -1.03 -2.46
CA ARG A 80 -12.63 0.35 -2.57
C ARG A 80 -13.81 0.45 -3.54
N ALA A 81 -13.73 -0.22 -4.69
CA ALA A 81 -14.82 -0.27 -5.65
C ALA A 81 -16.09 -0.91 -5.08
N LYS A 82 -15.97 -2.06 -4.38
CA LYS A 82 -17.11 -2.75 -3.73
C LYS A 82 -17.76 -1.91 -2.63
N ASN A 83 -17.02 -1.00 -2.00
CA ASN A 83 -17.48 -0.15 -0.90
C ASN A 83 -17.84 1.28 -1.34
N GLY A 84 -17.92 1.56 -2.65
CA GLY A 84 -18.30 2.87 -3.18
C GLY A 84 -17.30 3.99 -2.83
N LYS A 85 -16.05 3.66 -2.55
CA LYS A 85 -15.00 4.63 -2.26
C LYS A 85 -14.36 5.14 -3.56
N PRO A 86 -13.88 6.41 -3.60
CA PRO A 86 -13.13 6.93 -4.74
C PRO A 86 -11.92 6.05 -5.09
N GLY A 87 -11.77 5.77 -6.38
CA GLY A 87 -10.60 5.09 -6.94
C GLY A 87 -9.44 6.06 -7.18
N PHE A 88 -8.48 5.64 -8.01
CA PHE A 88 -7.33 6.45 -8.37
C PHE A 88 -7.69 7.67 -9.22
N LYS A 89 -6.80 8.66 -9.19
CA LYS A 89 -6.75 9.77 -10.13
C LYS A 89 -6.67 9.22 -11.55
N SER A 90 -7.51 9.77 -12.43
CA SER A 90 -7.46 9.56 -13.89
C SER A 90 -6.32 10.35 -14.53
#